data_AF-A0A7C5FHH2-F1
#
_entry.id   AF-A0A7C5FHH2-F1
#
_cell.length_a   1.000
_cell.length_b   1.000
_cell.length_c   1.000
_cell.angle_alpha   90.00
_cell.angle_beta   90.00
_cell.angle_gamma   90.00
#
_symmetry.space_group_name_H-M   'P 1'
#
loop_
_entity.id
_entity.type
_entity.pdbx_description
1 polymer ?
#
loop_
_entity_poly.entity_id
_entity_poly.type
_entity_poly.pdbx_seq_one_letter_code
_entity_poly.pdbx_strand_id
1 'polypeptide(L)'
;MSRLRNYQKKQLIKNLVFLFIFLVIIFYFAFTLGIKLLIDASIFIANLGSRSRDNGSTVKNTSFLGNIDIENIPSATNSAKMLISGSALNFDTIDFYLNDVKVKSVDLNSSGNFSEEIGDLEPGNNEFFAVAKSKKSNEKKKTNKFIVVYKATKPKLEITSPANQSKSYKQNVTVSGRTDKETFITVNGAPVVVDAQGNFQTSVKLSEGENKIEIVARDIADNTETQVVTVTYQKEE
;
A
#
# COMPACT_ATOMS: atom_id res chain seq x y z
N MET A 1 65.71 -79.98 36.23
CA MET A 1 64.70 -78.90 36.23
C MET A 1 63.70 -79.16 35.11
N SER A 2 62.44 -79.34 35.48
CA SER A 2 61.49 -80.27 34.84
C SER A 2 60.87 -79.79 33.51
N ARG A 3 60.76 -80.71 32.53
CA ARG A 3 60.03 -80.54 31.25
C ARG A 3 58.59 -80.04 31.43
N LEU A 4 57.99 -80.31 32.58
CA LEU A 4 56.65 -79.83 32.97
C LEU A 4 56.58 -78.30 33.05
N ARG A 5 57.63 -77.63 33.57
CA ARG A 5 57.66 -76.17 33.72
C ARG A 5 57.77 -75.46 32.36
N ASN A 6 58.48 -76.07 31.40
CA ASN A 6 58.59 -75.55 30.03
C ASN A 6 57.28 -75.73 29.25
N TYR A 7 56.54 -76.82 29.49
CA TYR A 7 55.22 -77.02 28.90
C TYR A 7 54.19 -76.01 29.44
N GLN A 8 54.14 -75.83 30.76
CA GLN A 8 53.29 -74.82 31.40
C GLN A 8 53.63 -73.40 30.91
N LYS A 9 54.92 -73.03 30.83
CA LYS A 9 55.35 -71.73 30.29
C LYS A 9 54.90 -71.52 28.83
N LYS A 10 54.99 -72.56 27.98
CA LYS A 10 54.55 -72.50 26.59
C LYS A 10 53.03 -72.33 26.48
N GLN A 11 52.26 -72.99 27.35
CA GLN A 11 50.81 -72.85 27.41
C GLN A 11 50.39 -71.45 27.88
N LEU A 12 51.07 -70.90 28.89
CA LEU A 12 50.82 -69.53 29.38
C LEU A 12 51.11 -68.48 28.31
N ILE A 13 52.22 -68.62 27.55
CA ILE A 13 52.53 -67.70 26.45
C ILE A 13 51.48 -67.78 25.34
N LYS A 14 51.01 -68.99 24.98
CA LYS A 14 49.93 -69.14 23.99
C LYS A 14 48.63 -68.46 24.43
N ASN A 15 48.23 -68.65 25.69
CA ASN A 15 47.04 -67.98 26.24
C ASN A 15 47.20 -66.45 26.26
N LEU A 16 48.40 -65.95 26.61
CA LEU A 16 48.70 -64.52 26.61
C LEU A 16 48.62 -63.90 25.20
N VAL A 17 49.20 -64.59 24.20
CA VAL A 17 49.14 -64.15 22.80
C VAL A 17 47.70 -64.15 22.29
N PHE A 18 46.92 -65.18 22.62
CA PHE A 18 45.50 -65.23 22.26
C PHE A 18 44.71 -64.08 22.89
N LEU A 19 44.92 -63.81 24.18
CA LEU A 19 44.27 -62.69 24.89
C LEU A 19 44.63 -61.34 24.26
N PHE A 20 45.90 -61.16 23.86
CA PHE A 20 46.35 -59.94 23.20
C PHE A 20 45.70 -59.74 21.83
N ILE A 21 45.63 -60.78 21.01
CA ILE A 21 44.94 -60.73 19.70
C ILE A 21 43.46 -60.40 19.89
N PHE A 22 42.80 -61.03 20.86
CA PHE A 22 41.40 -60.76 21.19
C PHE A 22 41.18 -59.29 21.60
N LEU A 23 42.07 -58.74 22.42
CA LEU A 23 42.02 -57.33 22.84
C LEU A 23 42.20 -56.37 21.65
N VAL A 24 43.11 -56.68 20.73
CA VAL A 24 43.30 -55.89 19.49
C VAL A 24 42.05 -55.92 18.60
N ILE A 25 41.39 -57.07 18.48
CA ILE A 25 40.13 -57.21 17.73
C ILE A 25 39.01 -56.39 18.38
N ILE A 26 38.87 -56.43 19.71
CA ILE A 26 37.91 -55.59 20.44
C ILE A 26 38.21 -54.11 20.21
N PHE A 27 39.48 -53.70 20.27
CA PHE A 27 39.86 -52.31 20.06
C PHE A 27 39.57 -51.86 18.62
N TYR A 28 39.85 -52.70 17.62
CA TYR A 28 39.50 -52.44 16.23
C TYR A 28 37.99 -52.30 16.03
N PHE A 29 37.20 -53.17 16.66
CA PHE A 29 35.73 -53.12 16.61
C PHE A 29 35.18 -51.89 17.35
N ALA A 30 35.76 -51.54 18.50
CA ALA A 30 35.41 -50.33 19.24
C ALA A 30 35.74 -49.05 18.45
N PHE A 31 36.84 -49.03 17.70
CA PHE A 31 37.18 -47.88 16.86
C PHE A 31 36.28 -47.78 15.64
N THR A 32 35.99 -48.89 14.96
CA THR A 32 35.20 -48.90 13.72
C THR A 32 33.69 -48.75 13.97
N LEU A 33 33.12 -49.53 14.89
CA LEU A 33 31.70 -49.42 15.24
C LEU A 33 31.43 -48.35 16.28
N GLY A 34 32.30 -48.18 17.28
CA GLY A 34 32.05 -47.27 18.40
C GLY A 34 32.01 -45.81 17.98
N ILE A 35 32.88 -45.36 17.06
CA ILE A 35 32.84 -43.97 16.57
C ILE A 35 31.52 -43.70 15.82
N LYS A 36 31.08 -44.63 14.96
CA LYS A 36 29.80 -44.49 14.24
C LYS A 36 28.61 -44.45 15.19
N LEU A 37 28.59 -45.34 16.19
CA LEU A 37 27.59 -45.36 17.27
C LEU A 37 27.55 -44.05 18.06
N LEU A 38 28.71 -43.44 18.36
CA LEU A 38 28.77 -42.16 19.07
C LEU A 38 28.24 -41.01 18.19
N ILE A 39 28.55 -40.99 16.90
CA ILE A 39 28.02 -39.99 15.96
C ILE A 39 26.49 -40.14 15.86
N ASP A 40 25.99 -41.35 15.64
CA ASP A 40 24.56 -41.62 15.49
C ASP A 40 23.80 -41.31 16.80
N ALA A 41 24.35 -41.69 17.96
CA ALA A 41 23.79 -41.33 19.27
C ALA A 41 23.81 -39.81 19.52
N SER A 42 24.85 -39.10 19.06
CA SER A 42 24.93 -37.64 19.18
C SER A 42 23.85 -36.94 18.35
N ILE A 43 23.59 -37.42 17.12
CA ILE A 43 22.53 -36.91 16.25
C ILE A 43 21.16 -37.24 16.83
N PHE A 44 20.97 -38.45 17.36
CA PHE A 44 19.73 -38.85 18.00
C PHE A 44 19.41 -37.98 19.23
N ILE A 45 20.39 -37.73 20.10
CA ILE A 45 20.23 -36.86 21.28
C ILE A 45 20.02 -35.39 20.87
N ALA A 46 20.74 -34.90 19.85
CA ALA A 46 20.53 -33.57 19.29
C ALA A 46 19.10 -33.41 18.75
N ASN A 47 18.57 -34.43 18.07
CA ASN A 47 17.19 -34.46 17.56
C ASN A 47 16.13 -34.66 18.65
N LEU A 48 16.49 -35.25 19.79
CA LEU A 48 15.60 -35.39 20.95
C LEU A 48 15.40 -34.04 21.68
N GLY A 49 16.44 -33.19 21.69
CA GLY A 49 16.40 -31.85 22.28
C GLY A 49 15.95 -30.72 21.33
N SER A 50 15.94 -30.95 20.01
CA SER A 50 15.65 -29.93 19.00
C SER A 50 14.21 -29.93 18.47
N ARG A 51 13.24 -30.54 19.17
CA ARG A 51 11.82 -30.49 18.78
C ARG A 51 11.13 -29.13 18.95
N SER A 52 11.89 -28.07 19.22
CA SER A 52 11.52 -26.67 18.97
C SER A 52 12.78 -25.83 18.73
N ARG A 53 13.33 -25.89 17.51
CA ARG A 53 13.99 -24.75 16.85
C ARG A 53 14.32 -25.15 15.41
N ASP A 54 13.40 -24.80 14.54
CA ASP A 54 13.68 -24.53 13.14
C ASP A 54 14.90 -23.61 13.05
N ASN A 55 16.00 -24.08 12.48
CA ASN A 55 17.17 -23.24 12.22
C ASN A 55 17.98 -23.77 11.04
N GLY A 56 17.42 -23.54 9.85
CA GLY A 56 18.15 -23.43 8.60
C GLY A 56 17.96 -22.07 7.93
N SER A 57 17.61 -21.01 8.69
CA SER A 57 17.71 -19.64 8.21
C SER A 57 18.92 -19.00 8.87
N THR A 58 20.07 -19.08 8.20
CA THR A 58 21.13 -18.11 8.40
C THR A 58 20.51 -16.72 8.32
N VAL A 59 20.53 -16.00 9.44
CA VAL A 59 20.24 -14.59 9.53
C VAL A 59 21.22 -13.86 8.60
N LYS A 60 20.83 -13.68 7.33
CA LYS A 60 21.13 -12.44 6.64
C LYS A 60 20.10 -11.43 7.14
N ASN A 61 20.33 -10.90 8.34
CA ASN A 61 19.93 -9.53 8.65
C ASN A 61 20.82 -8.61 7.80
N THR A 62 20.71 -8.70 6.48
CA THR A 62 20.83 -7.50 5.66
C THR A 62 19.57 -6.73 6.01
N SER A 63 19.69 -5.63 6.75
CA SER A 63 18.60 -4.70 6.96
C SER A 63 18.00 -4.39 5.60
N PHE A 64 16.85 -4.98 5.27
CA PHE A 64 16.21 -4.79 4.00
C PHE A 64 15.71 -3.34 3.96
N LEU A 65 16.36 -2.50 3.17
CA LEU A 65 16.05 -1.07 3.05
C LEU A 65 15.09 -0.84 1.88
N GLY A 66 13.86 -1.35 1.99
CA GLY A 66 12.80 -1.07 1.04
C GLY A 66 11.96 0.15 1.42
N ASN A 67 11.65 1.01 0.45
CA ASN A 67 10.64 2.05 0.57
C ASN A 67 9.56 1.86 -0.49
N ILE A 68 8.34 2.28 -0.16
CA ILE A 68 7.23 2.42 -1.10
C ILE A 68 6.50 3.69 -0.67
N ASP A 69 6.34 4.60 -1.62
CA ASP A 69 5.72 5.89 -1.41
C ASP A 69 4.77 6.19 -2.58
N ILE A 70 3.55 6.61 -2.26
CA ILE A 70 2.59 7.11 -3.25
C ILE A 70 2.81 8.62 -3.35
N GLU A 71 3.23 9.09 -4.52
CA GLU A 71 3.55 10.50 -4.77
C GLU A 71 2.34 11.29 -5.25
N ASN A 72 1.51 10.66 -6.08
CA ASN A 72 0.29 11.28 -6.61
C ASN A 72 -0.90 10.33 -6.47
N ILE A 73 -1.95 10.84 -5.81
CA ILE A 73 -3.26 10.21 -5.72
C ILE A 73 -4.30 11.32 -5.51
N PRO A 74 -5.38 11.37 -6.31
CA PRO A 74 -6.41 12.38 -6.13
C PRO A 74 -7.19 12.13 -4.82
N SER A 75 -7.61 13.21 -4.15
CA SER A 75 -8.55 13.12 -3.02
C SER A 75 -10.00 12.86 -3.46
N ALA A 76 -10.34 13.21 -4.71
CA ALA A 76 -11.63 12.95 -5.31
C ALA A 76 -11.52 12.85 -6.85
N THR A 77 -12.46 12.15 -7.48
CA THR A 77 -12.53 11.97 -8.94
C THR A 77 -13.98 11.90 -9.40
N ASN A 78 -14.24 12.37 -10.62
CA ASN A 78 -15.53 12.21 -11.30
C ASN A 78 -15.62 10.98 -12.19
N SER A 79 -14.53 10.21 -12.28
CA SER A 79 -14.46 8.94 -12.99
C SER A 79 -14.46 7.80 -11.99
N ALA A 80 -15.03 6.64 -12.35
CA ALA A 80 -14.90 5.40 -11.57
C ALA A 80 -13.47 4.81 -11.58
N LYS A 81 -12.49 5.66 -11.93
CA LYS A 81 -11.08 5.35 -12.07
C LYS A 81 -10.25 6.52 -11.56
N MET A 82 -9.03 6.20 -11.12
CA MET A 82 -8.03 7.17 -10.69
C MET A 82 -6.65 6.79 -11.22
N LEU A 83 -5.84 7.79 -11.53
CA LEU A 83 -4.42 7.63 -11.80
C LEU A 83 -3.65 7.78 -10.49
N ILE A 84 -2.74 6.85 -10.24
CA ILE A 84 -1.81 6.90 -9.13
C ILE A 84 -0.38 6.82 -9.67
N SER A 85 0.55 7.45 -8.98
CA SER A 85 1.97 7.26 -9.27
C SER A 85 2.82 7.33 -8.01
N GLY A 86 4.00 6.75 -8.08
CA GLY A 86 4.95 6.75 -6.98
C GLY A 86 6.16 5.89 -7.27
N SER A 87 6.86 5.52 -6.20
CA SER A 87 8.08 4.73 -6.29
C SER A 87 8.11 3.64 -5.23
N ALA A 88 8.75 2.53 -5.56
CA ALA A 88 9.03 1.44 -4.64
C ALA A 88 10.42 0.85 -4.93
N LEU A 89 11.39 1.11 -4.05
CA LEU A 89 12.75 0.61 -4.22
C LEU A 89 12.95 -0.70 -3.48
N ASN A 90 13.81 -1.55 -4.05
CA ASN A 90 14.16 -2.87 -3.53
C ASN A 90 12.97 -3.85 -3.43
N PHE A 91 11.89 -3.61 -4.18
CA PHE A 91 10.76 -4.53 -4.33
C PHE A 91 10.64 -5.01 -5.78
N ASP A 92 10.04 -6.19 -5.96
CA ASP A 92 9.87 -6.80 -7.29
C ASP A 92 8.43 -6.61 -7.80
N THR A 93 7.46 -6.48 -6.91
CA THR A 93 6.03 -6.36 -7.25
C THR A 93 5.30 -5.40 -6.32
N ILE A 94 4.23 -4.78 -6.82
CA ILE A 94 3.26 -4.01 -6.03
C ILE A 94 1.87 -4.60 -6.27
N ASP A 95 1.18 -4.92 -5.18
CA ASP A 95 -0.26 -5.19 -5.18
C ASP A 95 -1.03 -3.95 -4.74
N PHE A 96 -2.05 -3.56 -5.52
CA PHE A 96 -2.93 -2.45 -5.22
C PHE A 96 -4.27 -2.96 -4.70
N TYR A 97 -4.76 -2.32 -3.65
CA TYR A 97 -6.00 -2.69 -2.97
C TYR A 97 -6.95 -1.50 -2.97
N LEU A 98 -8.22 -1.78 -3.25
CA LEU A 98 -9.34 -0.86 -3.17
C LEU A 98 -10.42 -1.52 -2.31
N ASN A 99 -10.86 -0.84 -1.25
CA ASN A 99 -11.85 -1.35 -0.29
C ASN A 99 -11.47 -2.75 0.24
N ASP A 100 -10.20 -2.92 0.62
CA ASP A 100 -9.56 -4.18 1.06
C ASP A 100 -9.52 -5.32 0.02
N VAL A 101 -10.00 -5.10 -1.21
CA VAL A 101 -9.92 -6.06 -2.32
C VAL A 101 -8.69 -5.77 -3.18
N LYS A 102 -7.90 -6.79 -3.50
CA LYS A 102 -6.79 -6.65 -4.45
C LYS A 102 -7.35 -6.44 -5.85
N VAL A 103 -7.10 -5.27 -6.43
CA VAL A 103 -7.61 -4.88 -7.75
C VAL A 103 -6.55 -4.96 -8.85
N LYS A 104 -5.26 -4.84 -8.50
CA LYS A 104 -4.18 -4.86 -9.49
C LYS A 104 -2.86 -5.37 -8.89
N SER A 105 -2.00 -5.91 -9.75
CA SER A 105 -0.65 -6.36 -9.42
C SER A 105 0.29 -5.91 -10.53
N VAL A 106 1.43 -5.33 -10.18
CA VAL A 106 2.40 -4.79 -11.14
C VAL A 106 3.79 -5.29 -10.79
N ASP A 107 4.55 -5.74 -11.79
CA ASP A 107 5.98 -6.03 -11.64
C ASP A 107 6.79 -4.73 -11.80
N LEU A 108 7.73 -4.49 -10.89
CA LEU A 108 8.57 -3.30 -10.90
C LEU A 108 9.82 -3.50 -11.75
N ASN A 109 10.20 -2.44 -12.47
CA ASN A 109 11.49 -2.37 -13.16
C ASN A 109 12.59 -1.87 -12.21
N SER A 110 13.83 -1.79 -12.70
CA SER A 110 14.99 -1.34 -11.92
C SER A 110 14.89 0.11 -11.41
N SER A 111 14.04 0.94 -12.01
CA SER A 111 13.81 2.32 -11.55
C SER A 111 12.86 2.38 -10.36
N GLY A 112 12.03 1.36 -10.15
CA GLY A 112 11.06 1.31 -9.05
C GLY A 112 9.87 2.27 -9.17
N ASN A 113 9.83 3.11 -10.20
CA ASN A 113 8.74 4.05 -10.46
C ASN A 113 7.56 3.33 -11.10
N PHE A 114 6.35 3.72 -10.72
CA PHE A 114 5.11 3.21 -11.31
C PHE A 114 4.12 4.35 -11.54
N SER A 115 3.26 4.16 -12.53
CA SER A 115 2.11 5.01 -12.83
C SER A 115 0.99 4.12 -13.33
N GLU A 116 -0.11 4.06 -12.59
CA GLU A 116 -1.14 3.07 -12.79
C GLU A 116 -2.53 3.69 -12.75
N GLU A 117 -3.40 3.22 -13.64
CA GLU A 117 -4.84 3.43 -13.53
C GLU A 117 -5.44 2.34 -12.64
N ILE A 118 -6.16 2.77 -11.60
CA ILE A 118 -6.96 1.93 -10.70
C ILE A 118 -8.42 2.23 -10.98
N GLY A 119 -9.21 1.21 -11.31
CA GLY A 119 -10.63 1.32 -11.63
C GLY A 119 -11.54 0.77 -10.54
N ASP A 120 -12.82 0.66 -10.89
CA ASP A 120 -13.89 0.06 -10.07
C ASP A 120 -14.11 0.78 -8.73
N LEU A 121 -13.94 2.11 -8.71
CA LEU A 121 -14.35 2.92 -7.57
C LEU A 121 -15.87 2.87 -7.42
N GLU A 122 -16.31 2.70 -6.18
CA GLU A 122 -17.71 2.77 -5.79
C GLU A 122 -18.10 4.22 -5.47
N PRO A 123 -19.34 4.66 -5.74
CA PRO A 123 -19.77 6.02 -5.39
C PRO A 123 -19.54 6.33 -3.91
N GLY A 124 -18.94 7.49 -3.63
CA GLY A 124 -18.57 7.92 -2.28
C GLY A 124 -17.11 7.60 -1.93
N ASN A 125 -16.86 7.28 -0.66
CA ASN A 125 -15.51 7.10 -0.13
C ASN A 125 -14.96 5.72 -0.52
N ASN A 126 -13.79 5.70 -1.18
CA ASN A 126 -13.04 4.49 -1.47
C ASN A 126 -11.73 4.51 -0.70
N GLU A 127 -11.39 3.39 -0.09
CA GLU A 127 -10.14 3.24 0.64
C GLU A 127 -9.09 2.53 -0.23
N PHE A 128 -7.96 3.20 -0.44
CA PHE A 128 -6.88 2.70 -1.27
C PHE A 128 -5.60 2.49 -0.47
N PHE A 129 -4.88 1.40 -0.73
CA PHE A 129 -3.49 1.21 -0.27
C PHE A 129 -2.72 0.27 -1.20
N ALA A 130 -1.40 0.29 -1.09
CA ALA A 130 -0.51 -0.58 -1.85
C ALA A 130 0.36 -1.44 -0.94
N VAL A 131 0.75 -2.62 -1.43
CA VAL A 131 1.68 -3.55 -0.76
C VAL A 131 2.79 -3.93 -1.72
N ALA A 132 4.01 -3.47 -1.45
CA ALA A 132 5.19 -3.88 -2.18
C ALA A 132 5.73 -5.21 -1.63
N LYS A 133 6.21 -6.10 -2.51
CA LYS A 133 6.75 -7.42 -2.14
C LYS A 133 8.07 -7.68 -2.85
N SER A 134 9.06 -8.17 -2.11
CA SER A 134 10.33 -8.64 -2.66
C SER A 134 10.31 -10.16 -2.77
N LYS A 135 10.60 -10.66 -3.98
CA LYS A 135 10.78 -12.09 -4.28
C LYS A 135 12.09 -12.62 -3.71
N LYS A 136 13.12 -11.78 -3.60
CA LYS A 136 14.47 -12.17 -3.14
C LYS A 136 14.59 -12.29 -1.63
N SER A 137 14.02 -11.35 -0.89
CA SER A 137 14.08 -11.32 0.58
C SER A 137 12.79 -11.81 1.27
N ASN A 138 11.71 -12.04 0.51
CA ASN A 138 10.36 -12.31 1.03
C ASN A 138 9.79 -11.16 1.91
N GLU A 139 10.40 -9.99 1.84
CA GLU A 139 9.98 -8.79 2.59
C GLU A 139 8.79 -8.10 1.94
N LYS A 140 7.95 -7.46 2.76
CA LYS A 140 6.76 -6.73 2.30
C LYS A 140 6.62 -5.41 3.04
N LYS A 141 6.15 -4.38 2.35
CA LYS A 141 5.84 -3.08 2.95
C LYS A 141 4.50 -2.56 2.44
N LYS A 142 3.67 -2.10 3.37
CA LYS A 142 2.33 -1.55 3.11
C LYS A 142 2.37 -0.03 3.26
N THR A 143 1.68 0.69 2.37
CA THR A 143 1.51 2.14 2.48
C THR A 143 0.48 2.50 3.55
N ASN A 144 0.36 3.79 3.86
CA ASN A 144 -0.83 4.29 4.52
C ASN A 144 -2.08 4.08 3.63
N LYS A 145 -3.25 4.12 4.26
CA LYS A 145 -4.54 4.12 3.58
C LYS A 145 -4.86 5.54 3.12
N PHE A 146 -5.34 5.67 1.89
CA PHE A 146 -5.80 6.90 1.28
C PHE A 146 -7.31 6.82 1.07
N ILE A 147 -8.02 7.91 1.32
CA ILE A 147 -9.44 8.00 1.02
C ILE A 147 -9.61 8.82 -0.25
N VAL A 148 -10.29 8.23 -1.23
CA VAL A 148 -10.60 8.85 -2.52
C VAL A 148 -12.10 8.90 -2.70
N VAL A 149 -12.65 10.09 -2.89
CA VAL A 149 -14.10 10.28 -3.08
C VAL A 149 -14.45 10.17 -4.57
N TYR A 150 -15.23 9.17 -4.95
CA TYR A 150 -15.80 9.10 -6.29
C TYR A 150 -17.18 9.75 -6.32
N LYS A 151 -17.33 10.81 -7.12
CA LYS A 151 -18.61 11.50 -7.33
C LYS A 151 -18.80 11.80 -8.81
N ALA A 152 -19.74 11.10 -9.46
CA ALA A 152 -20.00 11.24 -10.90
C ALA A 152 -20.98 12.37 -11.27
N THR A 153 -21.72 12.89 -10.30
CA THR A 153 -22.82 13.83 -10.55
C THR A 153 -22.39 15.26 -10.30
N LYS A 154 -22.74 16.14 -11.24
CA LYS A 154 -22.56 17.59 -11.11
C LYS A 154 -23.22 18.17 -9.87
N PRO A 155 -22.65 19.24 -9.29
CA PRO A 155 -23.28 19.94 -8.19
C PRO A 155 -24.61 20.56 -8.65
N LYS A 156 -25.60 20.60 -7.75
CA LYS A 156 -26.80 21.41 -7.96
C LYS A 156 -26.43 22.88 -7.95
N LEU A 157 -27.09 23.68 -8.79
CA LEU A 157 -26.96 25.12 -8.82
C LEU A 157 -28.34 25.73 -9.04
N GLU A 158 -28.79 26.55 -8.10
CA GLU A 158 -30.06 27.27 -8.17
C GLU A 158 -29.80 28.75 -7.92
N ILE A 159 -30.16 29.61 -8.88
CA ILE A 159 -30.08 31.06 -8.70
C ILE A 159 -31.42 31.59 -8.21
N THR A 160 -31.42 32.18 -7.02
CA THR A 160 -32.62 32.74 -6.37
C THR A 160 -32.82 34.22 -6.72
N SER A 161 -31.74 34.95 -6.95
CA SER A 161 -31.74 36.33 -7.40
C SER A 161 -30.45 36.64 -8.15
N PRO A 162 -30.46 37.51 -9.16
CA PRO A 162 -31.65 38.07 -9.79
C PRO A 162 -32.38 37.03 -10.65
N ALA A 163 -33.66 37.28 -10.95
CA ALA A 163 -34.38 36.48 -11.93
C ALA A 163 -33.78 36.69 -13.33
N ASN A 164 -33.78 35.65 -14.16
CA ASN A 164 -33.30 35.76 -15.53
C ASN A 164 -34.13 36.76 -16.33
N GLN A 165 -33.46 37.58 -17.15
CA GLN A 165 -34.04 38.67 -17.94
C GLN A 165 -34.70 39.78 -17.11
N SER A 166 -34.34 39.90 -15.84
CA SER A 166 -34.84 40.99 -14.98
C SER A 166 -34.24 42.35 -15.36
N LYS A 167 -34.94 43.41 -14.97
CA LYS A 167 -34.44 44.79 -15.05
C LYS A 167 -33.96 45.24 -13.68
N SER A 168 -32.86 45.99 -13.66
CA SER A 168 -32.35 46.68 -12.49
C SER A 168 -32.25 48.17 -12.76
N TYR A 169 -32.65 48.98 -11.80
CA TYR A 169 -32.42 50.43 -11.79
C TYR A 169 -31.21 50.83 -10.94
N LYS A 170 -30.59 49.84 -10.27
CA LYS A 170 -29.37 50.01 -9.49
C LYS A 170 -28.19 49.43 -10.25
N GLN A 171 -27.06 50.13 -10.22
CA GLN A 171 -25.83 49.65 -10.84
C GLN A 171 -25.28 48.39 -10.17
N ASN A 172 -25.52 48.19 -8.87
CA ASN A 172 -25.12 46.97 -8.19
C ASN A 172 -26.32 46.05 -8.00
N VAL A 173 -26.20 44.79 -8.43
CA VAL A 173 -27.21 43.75 -8.22
C VAL A 173 -26.65 42.68 -7.30
N THR A 174 -27.50 42.20 -6.40
CA THR A 174 -27.17 41.06 -5.53
C THR A 174 -27.50 39.76 -6.25
N VAL A 175 -26.47 38.94 -6.47
CA VAL A 175 -26.58 37.59 -6.97
C VAL A 175 -26.58 36.64 -5.77
N SER A 176 -27.62 35.86 -5.61
CA SER A 176 -27.76 34.86 -4.55
C SER A 176 -28.32 33.56 -5.08
N GLY A 177 -27.95 32.47 -4.43
CA GLY A 177 -28.38 31.15 -4.84
C GLY A 177 -28.02 30.08 -3.84
N ARG A 178 -28.27 28.84 -4.26
CA ARG A 178 -27.97 27.64 -3.49
C ARG A 178 -27.27 26.60 -4.35
N THR A 179 -26.38 25.85 -3.73
CA THR A 179 -25.66 24.73 -4.32
C THR A 179 -25.56 23.57 -3.34
N ASP A 180 -24.95 22.46 -3.75
CA ASP A 180 -24.63 21.35 -2.84
C ASP A 180 -23.54 21.79 -1.84
N LYS A 181 -23.46 21.10 -0.70
CA LYS A 181 -22.37 21.32 0.26
C LYS A 181 -21.01 21.06 -0.40
N GLU A 182 -19.97 21.71 0.13
CA GLU A 182 -18.58 21.51 -0.32
C GLU A 182 -18.38 21.81 -1.82
N THR A 183 -19.16 22.76 -2.34
CA THR A 183 -19.07 23.24 -3.72
C THR A 183 -18.42 24.62 -3.73
N PHE A 184 -17.51 24.83 -4.67
CA PHE A 184 -16.90 26.12 -4.96
C PHE A 184 -17.74 26.86 -5.99
N ILE A 185 -18.07 28.13 -5.72
CA ILE A 185 -18.83 28.98 -6.63
C ILE A 185 -17.93 30.10 -7.15
N THR A 186 -18.02 30.37 -8.44
CA THR A 186 -17.54 31.64 -9.02
C THR A 186 -18.69 32.38 -9.69
N VAL A 187 -18.64 33.71 -9.63
CA VAL A 187 -19.56 34.62 -10.31
C VAL A 187 -18.74 35.57 -11.17
N ASN A 188 -18.92 35.54 -12.50
CA ASN A 188 -18.07 36.21 -13.48
C ASN A 188 -16.57 35.92 -13.26
N GLY A 189 -16.24 34.67 -12.91
CA GLY A 189 -14.88 34.22 -12.61
C GLY A 189 -14.35 34.61 -11.21
N ALA A 190 -15.06 35.44 -10.45
CA ALA A 190 -14.66 35.80 -9.08
C ALA A 190 -15.19 34.76 -8.06
N PRO A 191 -14.35 34.23 -7.16
CA PRO A 191 -14.78 33.25 -6.17
C PRO A 191 -15.77 33.85 -5.15
N VAL A 192 -16.79 33.08 -4.78
CA VAL A 192 -17.81 33.45 -3.80
C VAL A 192 -17.84 32.41 -2.69
N VAL A 193 -17.93 32.88 -1.45
CA VAL A 193 -18.04 32.01 -0.27
C VAL A 193 -19.41 31.34 -0.25
N VAL A 194 -19.40 30.02 -0.08
CA VAL A 194 -20.59 29.21 0.14
C VAL A 194 -20.65 28.83 1.61
N ASP A 195 -21.81 29.03 2.24
CA ASP A 195 -22.01 28.65 3.64
C ASP A 195 -22.20 27.12 3.83
N ALA A 196 -22.27 26.68 5.08
CA ALA A 196 -22.43 25.26 5.42
C ALA A 196 -23.77 24.65 4.96
N GLN A 197 -24.75 25.49 4.60
CA GLN A 197 -26.07 25.11 4.11
C GLN A 197 -26.13 25.13 2.56
N GLY A 198 -25.06 25.55 1.90
CA GLY A 198 -24.93 25.65 0.45
C GLY A 198 -25.39 26.98 -0.13
N ASN A 199 -25.68 28.00 0.69
CA ASN A 199 -26.09 29.30 0.17
C ASN A 199 -24.87 30.16 -0.18
N PHE A 200 -25.02 30.98 -1.20
CA PHE A 200 -24.02 31.97 -1.58
C PHE A 200 -24.68 33.30 -1.94
N GLN A 201 -23.95 34.38 -1.74
CA GLN A 201 -24.38 35.72 -2.13
C GLN A 201 -23.17 36.59 -2.46
N THR A 202 -23.29 37.40 -3.52
CA THR A 202 -22.29 38.41 -3.89
C THR A 202 -22.96 39.60 -4.58
N SER A 203 -22.26 40.73 -4.64
CA SER A 203 -22.70 41.91 -5.37
C SER A 203 -21.95 42.01 -6.70
N VAL A 204 -22.69 42.12 -7.80
CA VAL A 204 -22.14 42.32 -9.15
C VAL A 204 -22.45 43.73 -9.61
N LYS A 205 -21.42 44.44 -10.09
CA LYS A 205 -21.56 45.75 -10.71
C LYS A 205 -21.95 45.57 -12.18
N LEU A 206 -23.06 46.18 -12.57
CA LEU A 206 -23.63 46.17 -13.90
C LEU A 206 -23.09 47.35 -14.74
N SER A 207 -22.91 47.09 -16.02
CA SER A 207 -22.78 48.08 -17.09
C SER A 207 -24.16 48.45 -17.61
N GLU A 208 -24.32 49.65 -18.14
CA GLU A 208 -25.61 50.06 -18.73
C GLU A 208 -26.00 49.13 -19.89
N GLY A 209 -27.29 48.79 -19.98
CA GLY A 209 -27.80 47.82 -20.94
C GLY A 209 -27.77 46.38 -20.43
N GLU A 210 -27.60 45.43 -21.34
CA GLU A 210 -27.64 43.99 -21.03
C GLU A 210 -26.35 43.51 -20.37
N ASN A 211 -26.47 42.80 -19.24
CA ASN A 211 -25.38 42.17 -18.52
C ASN A 211 -25.62 40.67 -18.43
N LYS A 212 -24.65 39.87 -18.84
CA LYS A 212 -24.66 38.42 -18.64
C LYS A 212 -23.80 38.11 -17.43
N ILE A 213 -24.42 37.55 -16.41
CA ILE A 213 -23.77 37.12 -15.18
C ILE A 213 -23.61 35.61 -15.27
N GLU A 214 -22.37 35.13 -15.37
CA GLU A 214 -22.06 33.71 -15.36
C GLU A 214 -21.82 33.24 -13.91
N ILE A 215 -22.47 32.15 -13.52
CA ILE A 215 -22.30 31.50 -12.23
C ILE A 215 -21.87 30.06 -12.48
N VAL A 216 -20.71 29.68 -11.93
CA VAL A 216 -20.16 28.33 -12.08
C VAL A 216 -20.05 27.69 -10.70
N ALA A 217 -20.67 26.52 -10.55
CA ALA A 217 -20.52 25.62 -9.41
C ALA A 217 -19.54 24.51 -9.77
N ARG A 218 -18.57 24.23 -8.89
CA ARG A 218 -17.59 23.15 -9.03
C ARG A 218 -17.46 22.37 -7.74
N ASP A 219 -17.63 21.06 -7.77
CA ASP A 219 -17.44 20.22 -6.58
C ASP A 219 -15.99 19.74 -6.40
N ILE A 220 -15.75 19.01 -5.30
CA ILE A 220 -14.43 18.46 -4.97
C ILE A 220 -13.88 17.45 -6.00
N ALA A 221 -14.75 16.85 -6.82
CA ALA A 221 -14.41 15.88 -7.86
C ALA A 221 -14.26 16.55 -9.24
N ASP A 222 -14.18 17.88 -9.28
CA ASP A 222 -14.12 18.71 -10.48
C ASP A 222 -15.35 18.60 -11.40
N ASN A 223 -16.50 18.11 -10.91
CA ASN A 223 -17.74 18.24 -11.68
C ASN A 223 -18.21 19.70 -11.66
N THR A 224 -18.65 20.18 -12.83
CA THR A 224 -19.08 21.58 -13.00
C THR A 224 -20.52 21.70 -13.49
N GLU A 225 -21.21 22.71 -12.98
CA GLU A 225 -22.49 23.19 -13.48
C GLU A 225 -22.44 24.71 -13.67
N THR A 226 -22.88 25.20 -14.83
CA THR A 226 -22.80 26.62 -15.19
C THR A 226 -24.20 27.13 -15.53
N GLN A 227 -24.56 28.29 -14.95
CA GLN A 227 -25.76 29.03 -15.31
C GLN A 227 -25.42 30.47 -15.67
N VAL A 228 -26.18 31.02 -16.61
CA VAL A 228 -26.05 32.42 -17.01
C VAL A 228 -27.37 33.12 -16.76
N VAL A 229 -27.31 34.23 -16.03
CA VAL A 229 -28.45 35.09 -15.73
C VAL A 229 -28.24 36.42 -16.43
N THR A 230 -29.20 36.82 -17.25
CA THR A 230 -29.18 38.11 -17.94
C THR A 230 -29.93 39.16 -17.12
N VAL A 231 -29.31 40.33 -16.90
CA VAL A 231 -29.92 41.48 -16.22
C VAL A 231 -29.75 42.72 -17.07
N THR A 232 -30.83 43.46 -17.31
CA THR A 232 -30.76 44.75 -18.02
C THR A 232 -30.70 45.88 -17.00
N TYR A 233 -29.59 46.62 -16.96
CA TYR A 233 -29.46 47.82 -16.14
C TYR A 233 -29.89 49.06 -16.94
N GLN A 234 -30.85 49.79 -16.40
CA GLN A 234 -31.30 51.08 -16.93
C GLN A 234 -31.23 52.10 -15.80
N LYS A 235 -30.47 53.18 -15.98
CA LYS A 235 -30.37 54.23 -14.97
C LYS A 235 -31.69 54.99 -14.93
N GLU A 236 -32.26 55.21 -13.74
CA GLU A 236 -33.35 56.17 -13.58
C GLU A 236 -32.81 57.59 -13.86
N GLU A 237 -33.49 58.32 -14.74
CA GLU A 237 -33.18 59.72 -15.10
C GLU A 237 -33.49 60.69 -13.96
#